data_AF-A0A1H1H315-F1
#
_entry.id   AF-A0A1H1H315-F1
#
_cell.length_a   1.000
_cell.length_b   1.000
_cell.length_c   1.000
_cell.angle_alpha   90.00
_cell.angle_beta   90.00
_cell.angle_gamma   90.00
#
_symmetry.space_group_name_H-M   'P 1'
#
loop_
_entity.id
_entity.type
_entity.pdbx_description
1 polymer ?
#
loop_
_entity_poly.entity_id
_entity_poly.type
_entity_poly.pdbx_seq_one_letter_code
_entity_poly.pdbx_strand_id
1 'polypeptide(L)'
;MLGNYYPNMSLEKGGDLVPLRALANPLRIRIVSLLTGTSMSATEVAEELGIAHASASYHLRQLAEAGFLEQVDEQPPRGGKGRPQRRYRYDPSSGARLDRTEGRRLLYEALSADLSRRLKQATATRMSMDAEVWLDRSVWEEVVGLINQAVALVHDKAGPPRSGDRIKVSMTALLLELDDAR
;
A
#
# COMPACT_ATOMS: atom_id res chain seq x y z
N MET A 1 -22.89 -12.85 9.69
CA MET A 1 -23.20 -12.60 8.27
C MET A 1 -22.61 -11.25 7.88
N LEU A 2 -21.36 -11.25 7.41
CA LEU A 2 -20.78 -10.11 6.69
C LEU A 2 -20.51 -10.61 5.28
N GLY A 3 -21.29 -10.09 4.34
CA GLY A 3 -21.33 -10.57 2.98
C GLY A 3 -20.00 -10.35 2.27
N ASN A 4 -19.56 -11.39 1.56
CA ASN A 4 -18.60 -11.26 0.48
C ASN A 4 -19.12 -10.22 -0.51
N TYR A 5 -18.60 -8.99 -0.45
CA TYR A 5 -18.86 -7.99 -1.47
C TYR A 5 -17.88 -8.23 -2.63
N TYR A 6 -18.15 -9.29 -3.40
CA TYR A 6 -17.70 -9.35 -4.78
C TYR A 6 -18.80 -8.70 -5.61
N PRO A 7 -18.64 -7.44 -6.05
CA PRO A 7 -19.64 -6.83 -6.92
C PRO A 7 -19.74 -7.64 -8.21
N ASN A 8 -20.99 -7.91 -8.55
CA ASN A 8 -21.46 -8.68 -9.68
C ASN A 8 -20.71 -8.33 -10.97
N MET A 9 -20.23 -9.37 -11.63
CA MET A 9 -19.44 -9.36 -12.86
C MET A 9 -20.32 -8.91 -14.03
N SER A 10 -20.38 -7.61 -14.27
CA SER A 10 -20.80 -7.05 -15.55
C SER A 10 -19.53 -6.65 -16.29
N LEU A 11 -19.26 -7.36 -17.39
CA LEU A 11 -18.17 -7.11 -18.31
C LEU A 11 -18.33 -5.73 -18.96
N GLU A 12 -17.84 -4.65 -18.33
CA GLU A 12 -17.58 -3.40 -19.03
C GLU A 12 -16.28 -2.73 -18.55
N LYS A 13 -15.37 -2.54 -19.52
CA LYS A 13 -13.97 -2.09 -19.47
C LYS A 13 -13.04 -3.05 -18.73
N GLY A 14 -12.34 -3.87 -19.50
CA GLY A 14 -11.08 -4.47 -19.05
C GLY A 14 -10.15 -3.35 -18.60
N GLY A 15 -10.12 -3.11 -17.28
CA GLY A 15 -9.21 -2.14 -16.69
C GLY A 15 -7.80 -2.65 -16.86
N ASP A 16 -6.90 -1.79 -17.32
CA ASP A 16 -5.49 -2.12 -17.43
C ASP A 16 -5.00 -2.74 -16.12
N LEU A 17 -4.35 -3.90 -16.25
CA LEU A 17 -3.77 -4.58 -15.11
C LEU A 17 -2.66 -3.70 -14.51
N VAL A 18 -2.61 -3.67 -13.18
CA VAL A 18 -1.65 -2.89 -12.41
C VAL A 18 -0.38 -3.73 -12.23
N PRO A 19 0.76 -3.33 -12.82
CA PRO A 19 1.94 -4.19 -12.87
C PRO A 19 2.68 -4.20 -11.53
N LEU A 20 2.84 -5.36 -10.89
CA LEU A 20 3.52 -5.48 -9.59
C LEU A 20 4.95 -4.94 -9.61
N ARG A 21 5.66 -5.05 -10.74
CA ARG A 21 7.01 -4.50 -10.91
C ARG A 21 7.10 -2.99 -10.65
N ALA A 22 6.00 -2.24 -10.82
CA ALA A 22 5.98 -0.81 -10.50
C ALA A 22 5.97 -0.55 -8.98
N LEU A 23 5.68 -1.54 -8.13
CA LEU A 23 5.92 -1.45 -6.69
C LEU A 23 7.26 -2.04 -6.24
N ALA A 24 8.01 -2.70 -7.13
CA ALA A 24 9.28 -3.35 -6.82
C ALA A 24 10.45 -2.35 -6.62
N ASN A 25 10.22 -1.32 -5.80
CA ASN A 25 11.24 -0.40 -5.31
C ASN A 25 10.86 -0.03 -3.86
N PRO A 26 11.77 -0.15 -2.88
CA PRO A 26 11.46 0.14 -1.48
C PRO A 26 10.93 1.56 -1.24
N LEU A 27 11.41 2.56 -2.00
CA LEU A 27 10.92 3.92 -1.90
C LEU A 27 9.48 4.05 -2.42
N ARG A 28 9.12 3.33 -3.48
CA ARG A 28 7.73 3.31 -3.98
C ARG A 28 6.77 2.65 -3.00
N ILE A 29 7.20 1.59 -2.30
CA ILE A 29 6.44 1.00 -1.18
C ILE A 29 6.21 2.03 -0.07
N ARG A 30 7.25 2.80 0.29
CA ARG A 30 7.15 3.88 1.29
C ARG A 30 6.18 4.97 0.86
N ILE A 31 6.21 5.38 -0.41
CA ILE A 31 5.30 6.38 -0.96
C ILE A 31 3.86 5.87 -0.89
N VAL A 32 3.57 4.66 -1.39
CA VAL A 32 2.21 4.10 -1.31
C VAL A 32 1.74 3.98 0.13
N SER A 33 2.59 3.49 1.04
CA SER A 33 2.25 3.38 2.46
C SER A 33 1.94 4.73 3.10
N LEU A 34 2.66 5.80 2.70
CA LEU A 34 2.44 7.17 3.19
C LEU A 34 1.11 7.76 2.67
N LEU A 35 0.71 7.40 1.46
CA LEU A 35 -0.50 7.89 0.80
C LEU A 35 -1.74 7.03 1.10
N THR A 36 -1.62 6.00 1.95
CA THR A 36 -2.76 5.24 2.45
C THR A 36 -3.59 6.12 3.40
N GLY A 37 -4.87 6.34 3.07
CA GLY A 37 -5.79 7.14 3.89
C GLY A 37 -5.59 8.66 3.84
N THR A 38 -4.68 9.17 3.01
CA THR A 38 -4.44 10.62 2.85
C THR A 38 -4.04 10.95 1.41
N SER A 39 -4.27 12.19 0.96
CA SER A 39 -3.74 12.68 -0.31
C SER A 39 -2.57 13.63 -0.06
N MET A 40 -1.49 13.55 -0.85
CA MET A 40 -0.29 14.37 -0.67
C MET A 40 0.25 14.93 -2.00
N SER A 41 0.83 16.13 -1.96
CA SER A 41 1.57 16.70 -3.09
C SER A 41 3.01 16.18 -3.14
N ALA A 42 3.72 16.38 -4.25
CA ALA A 42 5.11 15.98 -4.38
C ALA A 42 6.04 16.66 -3.36
N THR A 43 5.74 17.90 -2.98
CA THR A 43 6.46 18.64 -1.94
C THR A 43 6.28 17.99 -0.59
N GLU A 44 5.05 17.69 -0.19
CA GLU A 44 4.78 17.08 1.12
C GLU A 44 5.39 15.67 1.20
N VAL A 45 5.33 14.88 0.11
CA VAL A 45 5.99 13.56 0.06
C VAL A 45 7.51 13.68 0.20
N ALA A 46 8.11 14.67 -0.46
CA ALA A 46 9.55 14.92 -0.38
C ALA A 46 9.98 15.25 1.06
N GLU A 47 9.23 16.12 1.73
CA GLU A 47 9.45 16.51 3.12
C GLU A 47 9.27 15.33 4.08
N GLU A 48 8.18 14.58 3.96
CA GLU A 48 7.89 13.44 4.85
C GLU A 48 8.89 12.30 4.73
N LEU A 49 9.40 12.06 3.52
CA LEU A 49 10.33 10.96 3.27
C LEU A 49 11.80 11.36 3.30
N GLY A 50 12.10 12.66 3.40
CA GLY A 50 13.45 13.20 3.37
C GLY A 50 14.16 12.94 2.03
N ILE A 51 13.44 13.12 0.92
CA ILE A 51 13.95 12.87 -0.44
C ILE A 51 13.91 14.14 -1.29
N ALA A 52 14.65 14.16 -2.40
CA ALA A 52 14.59 15.28 -3.34
C ALA A 52 13.19 15.40 -3.98
N HIS A 53 12.68 16.62 -4.13
CA HIS A 53 11.39 16.90 -4.78
C HIS A 53 11.28 16.28 -6.19
N ALA A 54 12.36 16.32 -6.97
CA ALA A 54 12.41 15.70 -8.29
C ALA A 54 12.19 14.17 -8.25
N SER A 55 12.77 13.50 -7.24
CA SER A 55 12.56 12.06 -7.01
C SER A 55 11.13 11.76 -6.58
N ALA A 56 10.58 12.52 -5.62
CA ALA A 56 9.19 12.38 -5.21
C ALA A 56 8.24 12.52 -6.41
N SER A 57 8.41 13.58 -7.20
CA SER A 57 7.61 13.85 -8.40
C SER A 57 7.71 12.73 -9.44
N TYR A 58 8.91 12.19 -9.66
CA TYR A 58 9.12 11.09 -10.59
C TYR A 58 8.38 9.82 -10.14
N HIS A 59 8.54 9.42 -8.88
CA HIS A 59 7.91 8.20 -8.36
C HIS A 59 6.38 8.31 -8.29
N LEU A 60 5.85 9.47 -7.92
CA LEU A 60 4.39 9.70 -7.89
C LEU A 60 3.77 9.54 -9.28
N ARG A 61 4.39 10.11 -10.32
CA ARG A 61 3.92 9.94 -11.70
C ARG A 61 3.96 8.49 -12.14
N GLN A 62 5.08 7.79 -11.91
CA GLN A 62 5.23 6.39 -12.28
C GLN A 62 4.22 5.48 -11.57
N LEU A 63 3.92 5.75 -10.30
CA LEU A 63 2.91 5.01 -9.55
C LEU A 63 1.49 5.32 -10.02
N ALA A 64 1.21 6.57 -10.41
CA ALA A 64 -0.08 6.95 -10.98
C ALA A 64 -0.29 6.35 -12.38
N GLU A 65 0.72 6.41 -13.25
CA GLU A 65 0.73 5.78 -14.58
C GLU A 65 0.53 4.27 -14.49
N ALA A 66 1.10 3.63 -13.46
CA ALA A 66 0.89 2.20 -13.20
C ALA A 66 -0.46 1.87 -12.55
N GLY A 67 -1.26 2.87 -12.16
CA GLY A 67 -2.58 2.68 -11.56
C GLY A 67 -2.60 2.34 -10.07
N PHE A 68 -1.50 2.61 -9.33
CA PHE A 68 -1.45 2.49 -7.87
C PHE A 68 -1.92 3.76 -7.14
N LEU A 69 -1.82 4.92 -7.79
CA LEU A 69 -2.22 6.20 -7.24
C LEU A 69 -3.19 6.92 -8.16
N GLU A 70 -4.13 7.63 -7.56
CA GLU A 70 -5.06 8.51 -8.23
C GLU A 70 -4.58 9.95 -8.09
N GLN A 71 -4.70 10.76 -9.15
CA GLN A 71 -4.55 12.21 -9.03
C GLN A 71 -5.84 12.79 -8.46
N VAL A 72 -5.72 13.47 -7.33
CA VAL A 72 -6.83 14.16 -6.67
C VAL A 72 -6.65 15.65 -6.96
N ASP A 73 -7.54 16.21 -7.76
CA ASP A 73 -7.57 17.65 -8.01
C ASP A 73 -8.20 18.36 -6.81
N GLU A 74 -7.43 19.19 -6.10
CA GLU A 74 -8.00 20.18 -5.20
C GLU A 74 -8.31 21.46 -5.98
N GLN A 75 -9.48 22.04 -5.71
CA GLN A 75 -9.78 23.40 -6.14
C GLN A 75 -8.71 24.35 -5.58
N PRO A 76 -8.24 25.32 -6.36
CA PRO A 76 -7.28 26.29 -5.87
C PRO A 76 -7.84 26.96 -4.60
N PRO A 77 -7.01 27.24 -3.58
CA PRO A 77 -7.46 27.94 -2.39
C PRO A 77 -8.21 29.20 -2.82
N ARG A 78 -9.44 29.39 -2.30
CA ARG A 78 -10.33 30.52 -2.65
C ARG A 78 -9.52 31.82 -2.64
N GLY A 79 -9.28 32.40 -3.82
CA GLY A 79 -8.64 33.71 -3.99
C GLY A 79 -7.15 33.75 -4.33
N GLY A 80 -6.46 32.61 -4.49
CA GLY A 80 -5.02 32.60 -4.83
C GLY A 80 -4.72 32.56 -6.33
N LYS A 81 -3.86 33.47 -6.84
CA LYS A 81 -3.22 33.35 -8.17
C LYS A 81 -2.14 32.26 -8.11
N GLY A 82 -2.54 30.99 -8.17
CA GLY A 82 -1.61 29.86 -8.18
C GLY A 82 -2.15 28.69 -8.99
N ARG A 83 -1.26 27.92 -9.62
CA ARG A 83 -1.63 26.65 -10.26
C ARG A 83 -2.08 25.67 -9.17
N PRO A 84 -3.23 24.96 -9.32
CA PRO A 84 -3.65 23.96 -8.35
C PRO A 84 -2.54 22.93 -8.15
N GLN A 85 -2.25 22.62 -6.88
CA GLN A 85 -1.24 21.60 -6.55
C GLN A 85 -1.80 20.22 -6.87
N ARG A 86 -1.07 19.45 -7.67
CA ARG A 86 -1.41 18.05 -7.93
C ARG A 86 -1.17 17.25 -6.66
N ARG A 87 -2.23 16.63 -6.15
CA ARG A 87 -2.17 15.68 -5.05
C ARG A 87 -2.37 14.26 -5.57
N TYR A 88 -1.84 13.30 -4.83
CA TYR A 88 -1.97 11.88 -5.12
C TYR A 88 -2.51 11.16 -3.90
N ARG A 89 -3.35 10.15 -4.12
CA ARG A 89 -3.87 9.24 -3.07
C ARG A 89 -3.70 7.80 -3.54
N TYR A 90 -3.51 6.87 -2.60
CA TYR A 90 -3.55 5.44 -2.90
C TYR A 90 -4.93 5.02 -3.42
N ASP A 91 -4.97 4.26 -4.53
CA ASP A 91 -6.18 3.62 -5.07
C ASP A 91 -6.40 2.25 -4.40
N PRO A 92 -7.39 2.07 -3.51
CA PRO A 92 -7.64 0.78 -2.86
C PRO A 92 -8.11 -0.30 -3.85
N SER A 93 -8.69 0.08 -4.99
CA SER A 93 -9.13 -0.85 -6.04
C SER A 93 -7.95 -1.44 -6.83
N SER A 94 -6.75 -0.84 -6.74
CA SER A 94 -5.56 -1.30 -7.46
C SER A 94 -5.21 -2.75 -7.11
N GLY A 95 -5.54 -3.19 -5.89
CA GLY A 95 -5.33 -4.56 -5.42
C GLY A 95 -6.10 -5.62 -6.20
N ALA A 96 -7.32 -5.30 -6.65
CA ALA A 96 -8.14 -6.20 -7.46
C ALA A 96 -7.63 -6.32 -8.90
N ARG A 97 -6.89 -5.31 -9.38
CA ARG A 97 -6.38 -5.20 -10.76
C ARG A 97 -4.93 -5.64 -10.91
N LEU A 98 -4.29 -6.18 -9.87
CA LEU A 98 -2.88 -6.55 -9.91
C LEU A 98 -2.58 -7.60 -10.98
N ASP A 99 -1.62 -7.31 -11.85
CA ASP A 99 -1.00 -8.31 -12.72
C ASP A 99 -0.07 -9.21 -11.89
N ARG A 100 -0.52 -10.44 -11.60
CA ARG A 100 0.24 -11.40 -10.79
C ARG A 100 1.19 -12.27 -11.61
N THR A 101 1.26 -12.08 -12.93
CA THR A 101 2.09 -12.91 -13.81
C THR A 101 3.58 -12.61 -13.68
N GLU A 102 3.96 -11.35 -13.41
CA GLU A 102 5.35 -10.89 -13.33
C GLU A 102 5.64 -10.05 -12.07
N GLY A 103 6.90 -9.99 -11.65
CA GLY A 103 7.37 -9.02 -10.65
C GLY A 103 7.10 -9.38 -9.18
N ARG A 104 6.43 -10.49 -8.88
CA ARG A 104 6.16 -10.95 -7.50
C ARG A 104 7.44 -11.10 -6.66
N ARG A 105 8.48 -11.73 -7.22
CA ARG A 105 9.79 -11.86 -6.54
C ARG A 105 10.40 -10.50 -6.20
N LEU A 106 10.43 -9.59 -7.19
CA LEU A 106 11.00 -8.26 -7.00
C LEU A 106 10.20 -7.41 -6.00
N LEU A 107 8.87 -7.60 -5.96
CA LEU A 107 8.03 -6.98 -4.94
C LEU A 107 8.38 -7.48 -3.55
N TYR A 108 8.52 -8.80 -3.35
CA TYR A 108 8.91 -9.35 -2.06
C TYR A 108 10.31 -8.91 -1.62
N GLU A 109 11.27 -8.81 -2.54
CA GLU A 109 12.59 -8.23 -2.26
C GLU A 109 12.48 -6.78 -1.79
N ALA A 110 11.66 -5.97 -2.46
CA ALA A 110 11.44 -4.58 -2.08
C ALA A 110 10.71 -4.45 -0.72
N LEU A 111 9.73 -5.32 -0.44
CA LEU A 111 9.03 -5.38 0.84
C LEU A 111 9.97 -5.78 1.98
N SER A 112 10.81 -6.79 1.77
CA SER A 112 11.82 -7.22 2.75
C SER A 112 12.85 -6.14 3.04
N ALA A 113 13.31 -5.42 2.00
CA ALA A 113 14.20 -4.28 2.17
C ALA A 113 13.55 -3.14 2.96
N ASP A 114 12.27 -2.83 2.71
CA ASP A 114 11.55 -1.81 3.48
C ASP A 114 11.27 -2.27 4.92
N LEU A 115 10.90 -3.54 5.13
CA LEU A 115 10.74 -4.12 6.48
C LEU A 115 12.05 -4.01 7.27
N SER A 116 13.19 -4.34 6.65
CA SER A 116 14.51 -4.22 7.26
C SER A 116 14.82 -2.78 7.68
N ARG A 117 14.44 -1.79 6.87
CA ARG A 117 14.53 -0.36 7.24
C ARG A 117 13.62 -0.03 8.42
N ARG A 118 12.36 -0.50 8.43
CA ARG A 118 11.41 -0.24 9.53
C ARG A 118 11.90 -0.83 10.85
N LEU A 119 12.45 -2.05 10.83
CA LEU A 119 13.03 -2.70 12.02
C LEU A 119 14.20 -1.88 12.60
N LYS A 120 15.08 -1.32 11.74
CA LYS A 120 16.17 -0.43 12.18
C LYS A 120 15.68 0.89 12.81
N GLN A 121 14.45 1.30 12.52
CA GLN A 121 13.85 2.55 13.03
C GLN A 121 12.83 2.33 14.15
N ALA A 122 12.52 1.06 14.47
CA ALA A 122 11.50 0.74 15.45
C ALA A 122 11.97 1.11 16.86
N THR A 123 11.13 1.85 17.59
CA THR A 123 11.37 2.16 19.00
C THR A 123 10.79 1.11 19.95
N ALA A 124 9.86 0.28 19.46
CA ALA A 124 9.28 -0.84 20.18
C ALA A 124 8.73 -1.89 19.21
N THR A 125 8.82 -3.17 19.58
CA THR A 125 8.16 -4.28 18.88
C THR A 125 6.93 -4.69 19.67
N ARG A 126 5.74 -4.51 19.10
CA ARG A 126 4.46 -4.89 19.74
C ARG A 126 4.25 -6.40 19.76
N MET A 127 4.60 -7.08 18.68
CA MET A 127 4.53 -8.53 18.51
C MET A 127 5.49 -8.95 17.40
N SER A 128 6.05 -10.15 17.50
CA SER A 128 6.79 -10.82 16.43
C SER A 128 6.45 -12.30 16.50
N MET A 129 6.07 -12.91 15.38
CA MET A 129 5.81 -14.34 15.28
C MET A 129 6.34 -14.87 13.96
N ASP A 130 6.82 -16.10 13.99
CA ASP A 130 7.22 -16.91 12.83
C ASP A 130 6.75 -18.34 13.10
N ALA A 131 6.18 -18.99 12.09
CA ALA A 131 5.66 -20.35 12.21
C ALA A 131 5.61 -21.02 10.84
N GLU A 132 6.23 -22.19 10.74
CA GLU A 132 6.11 -23.12 9.62
C GLU A 132 5.49 -24.41 10.18
N VAL A 133 4.18 -24.57 10.00
CA VAL A 133 3.39 -25.64 10.61
C VAL A 133 2.31 -26.13 9.66
N TRP A 134 1.79 -27.33 9.92
CA TRP A 134 0.64 -27.88 9.20
C TRP A 134 -0.66 -27.48 9.90
N LEU A 135 -1.64 -27.01 9.12
CA LEU A 135 -2.98 -26.64 9.59
C LEU A 135 -4.03 -27.28 8.70
N ASP A 136 -5.20 -27.57 9.27
CA ASP A 136 -6.39 -27.87 8.48
C ASP A 136 -6.75 -26.65 7.60
N ARG A 137 -7.26 -26.91 6.38
CA ARG A 137 -7.63 -25.85 5.44
C ARG A 137 -8.61 -24.84 6.03
N SER A 138 -9.60 -25.29 6.80
CA SER A 138 -10.58 -24.41 7.45
C SER A 138 -9.94 -23.48 8.48
N VAL A 139 -8.98 -23.97 9.26
CA VAL A 139 -8.22 -23.17 10.22
C VAL A 139 -7.33 -22.15 9.49
N TRP A 140 -6.70 -22.57 8.39
CA TRP A 140 -5.92 -21.66 7.56
C TRP A 140 -6.77 -20.52 6.95
N GLU A 141 -7.94 -20.84 6.41
CA GLU A 141 -8.89 -19.85 5.89
C GLU A 141 -9.35 -18.86 6.97
N GLU A 142 -9.57 -19.34 8.21
CA GLU A 142 -9.89 -18.47 9.36
C GLU A 142 -8.74 -17.50 9.67
N VAL A 143 -7.49 -17.99 9.72
CA VAL A 143 -6.29 -17.15 9.94
C VAL A 143 -6.16 -16.08 8.85
N VAL A 144 -6.30 -16.46 7.57
CA VAL A 144 -6.28 -15.52 6.44
C VAL A 144 -7.37 -14.45 6.60
N GLY A 145 -8.59 -14.85 7.00
CA GLY A 145 -9.70 -13.94 7.25
C GLY A 145 -9.41 -12.93 8.36
N LEU A 146 -8.85 -13.36 9.49
CA LEU A 146 -8.50 -12.49 10.62
C LEU A 146 -7.42 -11.47 10.24
N ILE A 147 -6.39 -11.89 9.52
CA ILE A 147 -5.33 -10.99 9.06
C ILE A 147 -5.88 -9.97 8.04
N ASN A 148 -6.75 -10.39 7.12
CA ASN A 148 -7.39 -9.47 6.18
C ASN A 148 -8.23 -8.41 6.90
N GLN A 149 -8.96 -8.77 7.97
CA GLN A 149 -9.69 -7.81 8.79
C GLN A 149 -8.75 -6.81 9.48
N ALA A 150 -7.60 -7.27 10.00
CA ALA A 150 -6.59 -6.39 10.59
C ALA A 150 -5.99 -5.42 9.55
N VAL A 151 -5.66 -5.91 8.34
CA VAL A 151 -5.19 -5.08 7.23
C VAL A 151 -6.20 -4.02 6.83
N ALA A 152 -7.47 -4.41 6.65
CA ALA A 152 -8.55 -3.48 6.31
C ALA A 152 -8.70 -2.39 7.37
N LEU A 153 -8.68 -2.75 8.66
CA LEU A 153 -8.74 -1.78 9.75
C LEU A 153 -7.59 -0.78 9.70
N VAL A 154 -6.36 -1.22 9.42
CA VAL A 154 -5.19 -0.33 9.29
C VAL A 154 -5.36 0.63 8.11
N HIS A 155 -5.83 0.15 6.95
CA HIS A 155 -6.03 0.99 5.77
C HIS A 155 -7.17 2.00 5.97
N ASP A 156 -8.32 1.55 6.47
CA ASP A 156 -9.52 2.37 6.65
C ASP A 156 -9.36 3.45 7.72
N LYS A 157 -8.50 3.21 8.71
CA LYS A 157 -8.21 4.14 9.81
C LYS A 157 -6.92 4.91 9.64
N ALA A 158 -6.18 4.67 8.54
CA ALA A 158 -5.02 5.48 8.19
C ALA A 158 -5.43 6.95 7.99
N GLY A 159 -4.52 7.86 8.27
CA GLY A 159 -4.78 9.29 8.15
C GLY A 159 -3.47 10.09 8.10
N PRO A 160 -3.58 11.42 8.04
CA PRO A 160 -2.41 12.28 7.80
C PRO A 160 -1.34 12.14 8.89
N PRO A 161 -0.04 12.22 8.54
CA PRO A 161 1.06 12.22 9.49
C PRO A 161 0.90 13.30 10.57
N ARG A 162 1.25 12.97 11.82
CA ARG A 162 1.29 13.90 12.97
C ARG A 162 -0.03 14.65 13.22
N SER A 163 -1.18 14.02 12.95
CA SER A 163 -2.50 14.59 13.22
C SER A 163 -3.16 13.96 14.46
N GLY A 164 -3.52 14.78 15.45
CA GLY A 164 -4.15 14.33 16.69
C GLY A 164 -3.23 13.44 17.56
N ASP A 165 -3.79 12.38 18.13
CA ASP A 165 -3.12 11.38 18.98
C ASP A 165 -2.52 10.20 18.19
N ARG A 166 -2.50 10.29 16.85
CA ARG A 166 -2.03 9.22 15.97
C ARG A 166 -0.55 8.91 16.20
N ILE A 167 -0.24 7.62 16.31
CA ILE A 167 1.12 7.10 16.34
C ILE A 167 1.55 6.58 14.97
N LYS A 168 2.84 6.71 14.64
CA LYS A 168 3.42 6.13 13.42
C LYS A 168 3.63 4.64 13.64
N VAL A 169 2.90 3.81 12.89
CA VAL A 169 2.97 2.34 13.00
C VAL A 169 3.48 1.72 11.71
N SER A 170 3.99 0.49 11.82
CA SER A 170 4.28 -0.38 10.70
C SER A 170 3.57 -1.71 10.93
N MET A 171 2.95 -2.22 9.86
CA MET A 171 2.47 -3.60 9.79
C MET A 171 2.93 -4.19 8.46
N THR A 172 3.42 -5.43 8.51
CA THR A 172 3.73 -6.25 7.34
C THR A 172 3.19 -7.63 7.66
N ALA A 173 2.32 -8.17 6.81
CA ALA A 173 1.81 -9.54 6.91
C ALA A 173 2.15 -10.28 5.61
N LEU A 174 2.70 -11.48 5.73
CA LEU A 174 2.96 -12.38 4.62
C LEU A 174 2.46 -13.76 5.01
N LEU A 175 1.48 -14.26 4.28
CA LEU A 175 0.88 -15.58 4.49
C LEU A 175 1.16 -16.39 3.22
N LEU A 176 1.77 -17.56 3.38
CA LEU A 176 2.22 -18.40 2.28
C LEU A 176 1.66 -19.81 2.47
N GLU A 177 1.18 -20.41 1.39
CA GLU A 177 1.07 -21.85 1.30
C GLU A 177 2.38 -22.36 0.70
N LEU A 178 3.01 -23.32 1.36
CA LEU A 178 4.23 -23.96 0.87
C LEU A 178 3.86 -25.28 0.20
N ASP A 179 4.59 -25.62 -0.85
CA ASP A 179 4.48 -26.94 -1.45
C ASP A 179 5.08 -27.98 -0.48
N ASP A 180 4.29 -28.99 -0.09
CA ASP A 180 4.77 -30.15 0.65
C ASP A 180 5.42 -31.14 -0.33
N ALA A 181 6.54 -30.71 -0.94
CA ALA A 181 7.34 -31.58 -1.78
C ALA A 181 8.13 -32.54 -0.89
N ARG A 182 7.61 -33.76 -0.72
CA ARG A 182 8.33 -34.88 -0.10
C ARG A 182 9.53 -35.34 -0.94
#